data_AF-A0A7S0GX32-F1
#
_entry.id   AF-A0A7S0GX32-F1
#
_cell.length_a   1.000
_cell.length_b   1.000
_cell.length_c   1.000
_cell.angle_alpha   90.00
_cell.angle_beta   90.00
_cell.angle_gamma   90.00
#
_symmetry.space_group_name_H-M   'P 1'
#
loop_
_entity.id
_entity.type
_entity.pdbx_description
1 polymer ?
#
loop_
_entity_poly.entity_id
_entity_poly.type
_entity_poly.pdbx_seq_one_letter_code
_entity_poly.pdbx_strand_id
1 'polypeptide(L)'
;FDVDERSLDYVVEVIQHYATSLRHGHRHAYESLPRMLTLWFDVGAAAAAAANSSSSTSKERKVATTATNSLRDFSQKLPLYTWLPALPQLTSRLCHPHGETRALIHELLHRLVRNFPNQVLWSMTAMARSTHPDRSASAQRVLDRAKEGAAASARPLFEQSASLCDQLIRVCAFSPKPLANGRPAKSFSVKSEFPALRRLTPCDVLVPNQTQLAPTLPPSRARNAANPNHVPTVSEWNAFPDDVATIAAVEDDVPVLSSLQKPKKLTVIGSDGVAQSFLCKPKDDLRKDLRMMEFTTMLNRLLSRDAASRKRRLYLRTFAVVPLTEDCGLIEWVPHTTGLRHVIQALYVRDGLYHKRTLAEVKETHERLKATPTTWMREILKKFPPVFHRWFLNRWKDRPAAWHGARTAFAHTAAVWSMVGHVVGLGDRHGENILLDQESGDCVHVDFSCLFDKGLELETPEMVPFRLTQNIIDGLGAGGYEGVFMRASEITLSVLRSHREALMSVLETFVHDPLVEWSASRKGGAREMRETASAGGRGKEALDKITSRLEGVVVGVGSAPSLPLSPQGQARRLIEEATSRKGQGSMYIWWMSWM
;
A
#
# COMPACT_ATOMS: atom_id res chain seq x y z
N PHE A 1 15.35 -5.24 15.92
CA PHE A 1 16.17 -5.14 17.14
C PHE A 1 16.57 -6.54 17.55
N ASP A 2 17.87 -6.83 17.70
CA ASP A 2 18.28 -8.01 18.48
C ASP A 2 18.08 -7.63 19.95
N VAL A 3 17.20 -8.36 20.62
CA VAL A 3 16.86 -8.14 22.03
C VAL A 3 18.05 -8.63 22.87
N ASP A 4 19.06 -7.78 23.01
CA ASP A 4 20.18 -8.02 23.92
C ASP A 4 19.66 -8.03 25.37
N GLU A 5 20.29 -8.79 26.26
CA GLU A 5 19.84 -9.01 27.64
C GLU A 5 19.76 -7.70 28.45
N ARG A 6 20.56 -6.70 28.04
CA ARG A 6 20.57 -5.31 28.55
C ARG A 6 19.41 -4.46 28.01
N SER A 7 18.91 -4.77 26.82
CA SER A 7 17.81 -4.02 26.20
C SER A 7 16.47 -4.31 26.89
N LEU A 8 16.29 -5.54 27.39
CA LEU A 8 15.08 -5.98 28.12
C LEU A 8 14.78 -5.14 29.36
N ASP A 9 15.81 -4.61 30.02
CA ASP A 9 15.65 -3.82 31.24
C ASP A 9 15.00 -2.45 30.96
N TYR A 10 15.22 -1.89 29.77
CA TYR A 10 14.69 -0.58 29.38
C TYR A 10 13.36 -0.65 28.62
N VAL A 11 13.05 -1.79 27.99
CA VAL A 11 11.86 -1.93 27.14
C VAL A 11 10.57 -1.53 27.86
N VAL A 12 10.40 -1.97 29.11
CA VAL A 12 9.17 -1.68 29.88
C VAL A 12 9.02 -0.18 30.09
N GLU A 13 10.10 0.49 30.48
CA GLU A 13 10.16 1.93 30.68
C GLU A 13 9.88 2.68 29.37
N VAL A 14 10.46 2.22 28.26
CA VAL A 14 10.21 2.78 26.92
C VAL A 14 8.73 2.67 26.53
N ILE A 15 8.11 1.50 26.72
CA ILE A 15 6.68 1.30 26.44
C ILE A 15 5.83 2.24 27.33
N GLN A 16 6.16 2.35 28.62
CA GLN A 16 5.47 3.24 29.55
C GLN A 16 5.60 4.72 29.16
N HIS A 17 6.75 5.16 28.67
CA HIS A 17 6.94 6.53 28.20
C HIS A 17 6.19 6.81 26.89
N TYR A 18 6.19 5.88 25.93
CA TYR A 18 5.37 6.02 24.73
C TYR A 18 3.89 6.13 25.09
N ALA A 19 3.40 5.23 25.94
CA ALA A 19 2.04 5.25 26.47
C ALA A 19 1.73 6.61 27.14
N THR A 20 2.61 7.07 28.03
CA THR A 20 2.41 8.35 28.72
C THR A 20 2.38 9.53 27.73
N SER A 21 3.23 9.53 26.70
CA SER A 21 3.22 10.59 25.69
C SER A 21 1.91 10.65 24.90
N LEU A 22 1.37 9.49 24.52
CA LEU A 22 0.12 9.35 23.78
C LEU A 22 -1.10 9.80 24.60
N ARG A 23 -1.02 9.70 25.93
CA ARG A 23 -2.03 10.21 26.86
C ARG A 23 -2.12 11.73 26.91
N HIS A 24 -1.03 12.43 26.61
CA HIS A 24 -0.97 13.89 26.66
C HIS A 24 -1.07 14.54 25.28
N GLY A 25 -0.96 13.77 24.20
CA GLY A 25 -1.14 14.30 22.86
C GLY A 25 -1.07 13.28 21.74
N HIS A 26 -1.66 13.66 20.63
CA HIS A 26 -1.79 12.85 19.40
C HIS A 26 -0.90 13.33 18.26
N ARG A 27 -0.07 14.38 18.49
CA ARG A 27 0.82 14.92 17.46
C ARG A 27 1.69 13.83 16.86
N HIS A 28 2.25 12.95 17.68
CA HIS A 28 3.14 11.89 17.21
C HIS A 28 2.50 10.50 17.23
N ALA A 29 1.17 10.41 17.25
CA ALA A 29 0.48 9.13 17.42
C ALA A 29 0.81 8.11 16.33
N TYR A 30 0.91 8.56 15.08
CA TYR A 30 1.28 7.69 13.94
C TYR A 30 2.75 7.25 13.94
N GLU A 31 3.60 7.82 14.79
CA GLU A 31 4.99 7.40 14.96
C GLU A 31 5.16 6.58 16.25
N SER A 32 4.61 7.06 17.36
CA SER A 32 4.78 6.48 18.70
C SER A 32 3.97 5.20 18.91
N LEU A 33 2.71 5.15 18.44
CA LEU A 33 1.85 3.99 18.66
C LEU A 33 2.35 2.75 17.91
N PRO A 34 2.66 2.82 16.60
CA PRO A 34 3.26 1.70 15.87
C PRO A 34 4.51 1.13 16.55
N ARG A 35 5.44 1.99 16.97
CA ARG A 35 6.68 1.53 17.62
C ARG A 35 6.44 0.89 18.97
N MET A 36 5.57 1.48 19.79
CA MET A 36 5.22 0.91 21.08
C MET A 36 4.65 -0.51 20.91
N LEU A 37 3.79 -0.70 19.91
CA LEU A 37 3.22 -2.00 19.57
C LEU A 37 4.27 -2.98 19.07
N THR A 38 5.16 -2.58 18.16
CA THR A 38 6.25 -3.45 17.69
C THR A 38 7.11 -3.94 18.86
N LEU A 39 7.57 -3.04 19.73
CA LEU A 39 8.38 -3.40 20.89
C LEU A 39 7.66 -4.39 21.81
N TRP A 40 6.36 -4.17 22.05
CA TRP A 40 5.54 -5.08 22.86
C TRP A 40 5.39 -6.46 22.22
N PHE A 41 5.14 -6.52 20.91
CA PHE A 41 5.04 -7.78 20.17
C PHE A 41 6.36 -8.55 20.20
N ASP A 42 7.49 -7.89 19.97
CA ASP A 42 8.80 -8.53 19.93
C ASP A 42 9.18 -9.14 21.28
N VAL A 43 8.88 -8.44 22.37
CA VAL A 43 9.13 -8.93 23.73
C VAL A 43 8.22 -10.10 24.08
N GLY A 44 6.95 -10.04 23.66
CA GLY A 44 6.05 -11.18 23.76
C GLY A 44 6.57 -12.39 22.98
N ALA A 45 7.03 -12.18 21.75
CA ALA A 45 7.55 -13.24 20.90
C ALA A 45 8.83 -13.87 21.49
N ALA A 46 9.74 -13.04 22.01
CA ALA A 46 10.95 -13.47 22.70
C ALA A 46 10.61 -14.32 23.95
N ALA A 47 9.64 -13.89 24.76
CA ALA A 47 9.19 -14.65 25.92
C ALA A 47 8.57 -16.00 25.55
N ALA A 48 7.81 -16.07 24.44
CA ALA A 48 7.24 -17.31 23.95
C ALA A 48 8.32 -18.26 23.40
N ALA A 49 9.34 -17.74 22.71
CA ALA A 49 10.48 -18.52 22.25
C ALA A 49 11.31 -19.05 23.42
N ALA A 50 11.58 -18.19 24.42
CA ALA A 50 12.30 -18.55 25.64
C ALA A 50 11.57 -19.64 26.44
N ALA A 51 10.23 -19.65 26.47
CA ALA A 51 9.47 -20.70 27.15
C ALA A 51 9.70 -22.11 26.55
N ASN A 52 10.11 -22.20 25.28
CA ASN A 52 10.43 -23.45 24.62
C ASN A 52 11.90 -23.89 24.84
N SER A 53 12.78 -23.00 25.30
CA SER A 53 14.19 -23.26 25.57
C SER A 53 14.48 -23.23 27.07
N SER A 54 15.04 -24.29 27.63
CA SER A 54 15.20 -24.48 29.08
C SER A 54 16.13 -23.50 29.81
N SER A 55 16.83 -22.56 29.14
CA SER A 55 17.99 -21.85 29.72
C SER A 55 17.80 -20.37 30.12
N SER A 56 16.74 -19.63 29.74
CA SER A 56 16.52 -18.23 30.20
C SER A 56 15.07 -17.87 30.56
N THR A 57 14.26 -18.84 30.97
CA THR A 57 12.78 -18.74 31.04
C THR A 57 12.15 -17.68 31.97
N SER A 58 12.89 -17.04 32.88
CA SER A 58 12.31 -16.20 33.95
C SER A 58 12.24 -14.70 33.62
N LYS A 59 13.33 -14.10 33.12
CA LYS A 59 13.44 -12.64 32.97
C LYS A 59 12.54 -12.13 31.84
N GLU A 60 12.63 -12.73 30.67
CA GLU A 60 11.89 -12.40 29.45
C GLU A 60 10.38 -12.52 29.69
N ARG A 61 9.96 -13.58 30.38
CA ARG A 61 8.55 -13.80 30.72
C ARG A 61 8.03 -12.75 31.69
N LYS A 62 8.78 -12.44 32.74
CA LYS A 62 8.43 -11.39 33.70
C LYS A 62 8.33 -10.02 33.02
N VAL A 63 9.27 -9.69 32.14
CA VAL A 63 9.28 -8.45 31.35
C VAL A 63 8.06 -8.38 30.42
N ALA A 64 7.76 -9.46 29.69
CA ALA A 64 6.60 -9.52 28.78
C ALA A 64 5.25 -9.37 29.51
N THR A 65 5.09 -10.01 30.67
CA THR A 65 3.90 -9.85 31.51
C THR A 65 3.78 -8.43 32.05
N THR A 66 4.88 -7.84 32.53
CA THR A 66 4.91 -6.46 33.04
C THR A 66 4.56 -5.44 31.96
N ALA A 67 5.13 -5.61 30.75
CA ALA A 67 4.81 -4.78 29.59
C ALA A 67 3.34 -4.92 29.18
N THR A 68 2.81 -6.15 29.16
CA THR A 68 1.40 -6.42 28.80
C THR A 68 0.43 -5.82 29.80
N ASN A 69 0.73 -5.90 31.11
CA ASN A 69 -0.10 -5.28 32.15
C ASN A 69 -0.05 -3.74 32.06
N SER A 70 1.12 -3.17 31.83
CA SER A 70 1.26 -1.71 31.61
C SER A 70 0.43 -1.24 30.41
N LEU A 71 0.44 -1.98 29.31
CA LEU A 71 -0.37 -1.68 28.13
C LEU A 71 -1.87 -1.90 28.35
N ARG A 72 -2.26 -2.91 29.13
CA ARG A 72 -3.65 -3.15 29.51
C ARG A 72 -4.21 -1.94 30.26
N ASP A 73 -3.51 -1.45 31.28
CA ASP A 73 -3.92 -0.27 32.05
C ASP A 73 -3.98 0.98 31.16
N PHE A 74 -3.02 1.12 30.24
CA PHE A 74 -2.99 2.20 29.27
C PHE A 74 -4.17 2.14 28.29
N SER A 75 -4.55 0.96 27.81
CA SER A 75 -5.65 0.75 26.87
C SER A 75 -7.02 1.18 27.42
N GLN A 76 -7.17 1.24 28.74
CA GLN A 76 -8.37 1.70 29.41
C GLN A 76 -8.41 3.24 29.50
N LYS A 77 -7.24 3.89 29.52
CA LYS A 77 -7.09 5.35 29.69
C LYS A 77 -7.08 6.11 28.37
N LEU A 78 -6.70 5.45 27.27
CA LEU A 78 -6.62 6.08 25.95
C LEU A 78 -7.96 5.97 25.19
N PRO A 79 -8.42 7.04 24.51
CA PRO A 79 -9.62 6.97 23.67
C PRO A 79 -9.50 5.87 22.60
N LEU A 80 -10.58 5.15 22.32
CA LEU A 80 -10.50 3.99 21.42
C LEU A 80 -10.09 4.35 19.99
N TYR A 81 -10.44 5.55 19.50
CA TYR A 81 -10.13 5.94 18.12
C TYR A 81 -8.63 6.05 17.83
N THR A 82 -7.79 6.26 18.85
CA THR A 82 -6.34 6.36 18.66
C THR A 82 -5.71 5.03 18.27
N TRP A 83 -6.40 3.91 18.51
CA TRP A 83 -5.95 2.57 18.13
C TRP A 83 -6.31 2.21 16.68
N LEU A 84 -7.24 2.92 16.04
CA LEU A 84 -7.65 2.67 14.65
C LEU A 84 -6.48 2.74 13.64
N PRO A 85 -5.56 3.72 13.72
CA PRO A 85 -4.35 3.72 12.89
C PRO A 85 -3.50 2.46 12.99
N ALA A 86 -3.52 1.78 14.14
CA ALA A 86 -2.76 0.56 14.39
C ALA A 86 -3.60 -0.71 14.22
N LEU A 87 -4.87 -0.60 13.77
CA LEU A 87 -5.71 -1.75 13.46
C LEU A 87 -4.96 -2.77 12.58
N PRO A 88 -4.26 -2.36 11.52
CA PRO A 88 -3.55 -3.31 10.67
C PRO A 88 -2.42 -4.07 11.37
N GLN A 89 -1.78 -3.49 12.40
CA GLN A 89 -0.75 -4.16 13.21
C GLN A 89 -1.37 -5.13 14.23
N LEU A 90 -2.49 -4.75 14.81
CA LEU A 90 -3.25 -5.59 15.73
C LEU A 90 -3.81 -6.82 15.00
N THR A 91 -4.33 -6.64 13.78
CA THR A 91 -4.92 -7.71 12.98
C THR A 91 -3.87 -8.66 12.39
N SER A 92 -2.67 -8.20 12.05
CA SER A 92 -1.58 -9.09 11.57
C SER A 92 -1.05 -10.02 12.68
N ARG A 93 -1.09 -9.59 13.94
CA ARG A 93 -0.64 -10.36 15.12
C ARG A 93 -1.78 -11.05 15.88
N LEU A 94 -2.94 -11.27 15.26
CA LEU A 94 -4.12 -11.88 15.89
C LEU A 94 -3.83 -13.24 16.56
N CYS A 95 -2.93 -14.03 15.98
CA CYS A 95 -2.50 -15.34 16.48
C CYS A 95 -1.13 -15.30 17.17
N HIS A 96 -0.84 -14.24 17.92
CA HIS A 96 0.43 -14.08 18.61
C HIS A 96 0.77 -15.29 19.50
N PRO A 97 2.04 -15.78 19.54
CA PRO A 97 2.42 -16.98 20.28
C PRO A 97 2.31 -16.81 21.80
N HIS A 98 2.62 -15.62 22.33
CA HIS A 98 2.46 -15.31 23.75
C HIS A 98 0.99 -15.11 24.14
N GLY A 99 0.50 -15.93 25.09
CA GLY A 99 -0.91 -15.99 25.47
C GLY A 99 -1.51 -14.69 26.03
N GLU A 100 -0.80 -13.99 26.93
CA GLU A 100 -1.29 -12.73 27.51
C GLU A 100 -1.34 -11.60 26.48
N THR A 101 -0.31 -11.53 25.61
CA THR A 101 -0.26 -10.60 24.49
C THR A 101 -1.45 -10.83 23.57
N ARG A 102 -1.69 -12.09 23.18
CA ARG A 102 -2.84 -12.48 22.35
C ARG A 102 -4.17 -12.10 22.99
N ALA A 103 -4.32 -12.30 24.30
CA ALA A 103 -5.54 -11.94 25.02
C ALA A 103 -5.81 -10.43 24.99
N LEU A 104 -4.78 -9.59 25.17
CA LEU A 104 -4.93 -8.13 25.10
C LEU A 104 -5.24 -7.66 23.67
N ILE A 105 -4.63 -8.27 22.64
CA ILE A 105 -4.98 -7.99 21.22
C ILE A 105 -6.47 -8.28 20.98
N HIS A 106 -6.96 -9.45 21.41
CA HIS A 106 -8.36 -9.84 21.23
C HIS A 106 -9.32 -8.89 21.96
N GLU A 107 -8.96 -8.45 23.16
CA GLU A 107 -9.74 -7.46 23.92
C GLU A 107 -9.82 -6.10 23.22
N LEU A 108 -8.69 -5.59 22.72
CA LEU A 108 -8.63 -4.34 21.95
C LEU A 108 -9.47 -4.42 20.67
N LEU A 109 -9.31 -5.49 19.89
CA LEU A 109 -10.06 -5.68 18.65
C LEU A 109 -11.57 -5.81 18.90
N HIS A 110 -11.97 -6.55 19.94
CA HIS A 110 -13.37 -6.64 20.37
C HIS A 110 -13.96 -5.25 20.70
N ARG A 111 -13.23 -4.42 21.47
CA ARG A 111 -13.66 -3.05 21.79
C ARG A 111 -13.76 -2.18 20.55
N LEU A 112 -12.79 -2.30 19.63
CA LEU A 112 -12.79 -1.56 18.37
C LEU A 112 -13.98 -1.94 17.48
N VAL A 113 -14.28 -3.24 17.31
CA VAL A 113 -15.43 -3.70 16.51
C VAL A 113 -16.74 -3.20 17.12
N ARG A 114 -16.86 -3.23 18.45
CA ARG A 114 -18.09 -2.79 19.13
C ARG A 114 -18.35 -1.30 18.97
N ASN A 115 -17.32 -0.46 19.01
CA ASN A 115 -17.44 0.99 18.95
C ASN A 115 -17.37 1.57 17.53
N PHE A 116 -16.69 0.89 16.60
CA PHE A 116 -16.51 1.32 15.21
C PHE A 116 -16.79 0.15 14.23
N PRO A 117 -17.99 -0.45 14.27
CA PRO A 117 -18.28 -1.66 13.50
C PRO A 117 -18.15 -1.43 12.00
N ASN A 118 -18.62 -0.29 11.47
CA ASN A 118 -18.60 0.02 10.04
C ASN A 118 -17.19 -0.04 9.42
N GLN A 119 -16.17 0.41 10.14
CA GLN A 119 -14.80 0.46 9.63
C GLN A 119 -14.04 -0.83 9.94
N VAL A 120 -14.22 -1.39 11.14
CA VAL A 120 -13.42 -2.53 11.59
C VAL A 120 -13.93 -3.86 11.03
N LEU A 121 -15.24 -3.97 10.74
CA LEU A 121 -15.83 -5.20 10.19
C LEU A 121 -15.19 -5.60 8.87
N TRP A 122 -14.90 -4.67 7.95
CA TRP A 122 -14.22 -4.98 6.68
C TRP A 122 -12.93 -5.78 6.87
N SER A 123 -12.13 -5.44 7.89
CA SER A 123 -10.89 -6.15 8.21
C SER A 123 -11.15 -7.48 8.94
N MET A 124 -12.06 -7.48 9.92
CA MET A 124 -12.31 -8.64 10.77
C MET A 124 -13.11 -9.75 10.06
N THR A 125 -14.09 -9.40 9.22
CA THR A 125 -14.86 -10.38 8.44
C THR A 125 -14.00 -11.06 7.39
N ALA A 126 -13.07 -10.33 6.77
CA ALA A 126 -12.08 -10.89 5.86
C ALA A 126 -11.19 -11.91 6.58
N MET A 127 -10.66 -11.56 7.76
CA MET A 127 -9.84 -12.51 8.53
C MET A 127 -10.58 -13.74 9.02
N ALA A 128 -11.88 -13.63 9.30
CA ALA A 128 -12.72 -14.80 9.64
C ALA A 128 -12.85 -15.79 8.46
N ARG A 129 -12.54 -15.35 7.23
CA ARG A 129 -12.53 -16.15 6.00
C ARG A 129 -11.13 -16.57 5.54
N SER A 130 -10.15 -16.41 6.43
CA SER A 130 -8.77 -16.85 6.20
C SER A 130 -8.71 -18.35 5.94
N THR A 131 -7.85 -18.76 5.01
CA THR A 131 -7.50 -20.16 4.77
C THR A 131 -6.79 -20.81 5.96
N HIS A 132 -6.20 -20.02 6.86
CA HIS A 132 -5.54 -20.51 8.06
C HIS A 132 -6.55 -20.70 9.22
N PRO A 133 -6.74 -21.93 9.72
CA PRO A 133 -7.81 -22.25 10.68
C PRO A 133 -7.65 -21.53 12.02
N ASP A 134 -6.42 -21.35 12.51
CA ASP A 134 -6.19 -20.63 13.77
C ASP A 134 -6.57 -19.15 13.68
N ARG A 135 -6.36 -18.55 12.50
CA ARG A 135 -6.66 -17.14 12.23
C ARG A 135 -8.15 -16.94 12.06
N SER A 136 -8.80 -17.78 11.27
CA SER A 136 -10.27 -17.74 11.10
C SER A 136 -10.99 -17.98 12.42
N ALA A 137 -10.58 -18.99 13.20
CA ALA A 137 -11.16 -19.26 14.52
C ALA A 137 -10.93 -18.13 15.52
N SER A 138 -9.75 -17.49 15.51
CA SER A 138 -9.47 -16.35 16.39
C SER A 138 -10.27 -15.11 15.99
N ALA A 139 -10.41 -14.83 14.69
CA ALA A 139 -11.21 -13.71 14.20
C ALA A 139 -12.69 -13.92 14.49
N GLN A 140 -13.19 -15.14 14.30
CA GLN A 140 -14.57 -15.50 14.61
C GLN A 140 -14.88 -15.32 16.10
N ARG A 141 -14.00 -15.78 17.00
CA ARG A 141 -14.14 -15.56 18.45
C ARG A 141 -14.24 -14.07 18.82
N VAL A 142 -13.45 -13.21 18.18
CA VAL A 142 -13.50 -11.75 18.41
C VAL A 142 -14.83 -11.17 17.91
N LEU A 143 -15.29 -11.60 16.73
CA LEU A 143 -16.55 -11.16 16.14
C LEU A 143 -17.76 -11.60 16.97
N ASP A 144 -17.81 -12.85 17.42
CA ASP A 144 -18.90 -13.40 18.22
C ASP A 144 -19.05 -12.64 19.54
N ARG A 145 -17.92 -12.44 20.25
CA ARG A 145 -17.89 -11.65 21.49
C ARG A 145 -18.34 -10.20 21.26
N ALA A 146 -17.96 -9.60 20.13
CA ALA A 146 -18.38 -8.24 19.78
C ALA A 146 -19.87 -8.17 19.45
N LYS A 147 -20.42 -9.17 18.77
CA LYS A 147 -21.84 -9.28 18.43
C LYS A 147 -22.71 -9.49 19.67
N GLU A 148 -22.26 -10.30 20.63
CA GLU A 148 -22.93 -10.51 21.91
C GLU A 148 -23.06 -9.20 22.70
N GLY A 149 -21.97 -8.43 22.77
CA GLY A 149 -21.91 -7.13 23.45
C GLY A 149 -22.46 -5.94 22.66
N ALA A 150 -22.87 -6.14 21.40
CA ALA A 150 -23.41 -5.08 20.54
C ALA A 150 -24.90 -4.81 20.84
N ALA A 151 -25.32 -3.56 20.63
CA ALA A 151 -26.72 -3.17 20.68
C ALA A 151 -27.55 -3.97 19.67
N ALA A 152 -28.82 -4.24 19.98
CA ALA A 152 -29.70 -5.02 19.10
C ALA A 152 -29.78 -4.45 17.67
N SER A 153 -29.76 -3.12 17.53
CA SER A 153 -29.75 -2.42 16.24
C SER A 153 -28.48 -2.65 15.42
N ALA A 154 -27.34 -2.94 16.06
CA ALA A 154 -26.06 -3.16 15.39
C ALA A 154 -25.81 -4.63 15.03
N ARG A 155 -26.57 -5.58 15.59
CA ARG A 155 -26.38 -7.02 15.31
C ARG A 155 -26.60 -7.42 13.84
N PRO A 156 -27.60 -6.88 13.11
CA PRO A 156 -27.78 -7.17 11.69
C PRO A 156 -26.55 -6.82 10.84
N LEU A 157 -25.83 -5.75 11.19
CA LEU A 157 -24.65 -5.30 10.47
C LEU A 157 -23.54 -6.37 10.41
N PHE A 158 -23.37 -7.17 11.46
CA PHE A 158 -22.40 -8.28 11.47
C PHE A 158 -22.75 -9.35 10.44
N GLU A 159 -24.03 -9.70 10.34
CA GLU A 159 -24.54 -10.71 9.41
C GLU A 159 -24.54 -10.21 7.96
N GLN A 160 -24.92 -8.95 7.76
CA GLN A 160 -24.85 -8.27 6.47
C GLN A 160 -23.40 -8.18 5.98
N SER A 161 -22.45 -7.77 6.84
CA SER A 161 -21.02 -7.66 6.50
C SER A 161 -20.42 -9.01 6.13
N ALA A 162 -20.75 -10.06 6.90
CA ALA A 162 -20.35 -11.42 6.59
C ALA A 162 -20.89 -11.87 5.21
N SER A 163 -22.20 -11.74 5.00
CA SER A 163 -22.86 -12.16 3.75
C SER A 163 -22.34 -11.39 2.54
N LEU A 164 -22.11 -10.08 2.69
CA LEU A 164 -21.55 -9.22 1.66
C LEU A 164 -20.13 -9.68 1.29
N CYS A 165 -19.28 -9.91 2.28
CA CYS A 165 -17.92 -10.41 2.08
C CYS A 165 -17.92 -11.72 1.29
N ASP A 166 -18.82 -12.66 1.62
CA ASP A 166 -18.94 -13.94 0.89
C ASP A 166 -19.38 -13.76 -0.56
N GLN A 167 -20.30 -12.83 -0.84
CA GLN A 167 -20.69 -12.51 -2.22
C GLN A 167 -19.56 -11.83 -2.99
N LEU A 168 -18.82 -10.91 -2.37
CA LEU A 168 -17.69 -10.22 -3.01
C LEU A 168 -16.54 -11.17 -3.34
N ILE A 169 -16.26 -12.15 -2.48
CA ILE A 169 -15.29 -13.22 -2.77
C ILE A 169 -15.74 -14.01 -4.00
N ARG A 170 -17.03 -14.37 -4.09
CA ARG A 170 -17.58 -15.06 -5.28
C ARG A 170 -17.47 -14.22 -6.54
N VAL A 171 -17.74 -12.91 -6.47
CA VAL A 171 -17.57 -11.99 -7.60
C VAL A 171 -16.11 -11.91 -8.05
N CYS A 172 -15.16 -11.87 -7.10
CA CYS A 172 -13.74 -11.91 -7.43
C CYS A 172 -13.40 -13.21 -8.18
N ALA A 173 -13.79 -14.36 -7.65
CA ALA A 173 -13.49 -15.68 -8.21
C ALA A 173 -14.23 -15.98 -9.54
N PHE A 174 -15.35 -15.29 -9.82
CA PHE A 174 -16.18 -15.55 -10.98
C PHE A 174 -15.44 -15.37 -12.30
N SER A 175 -15.71 -16.23 -13.27
CA SER A 175 -15.21 -16.05 -14.64
C SER A 175 -16.38 -16.26 -15.58
N PRO A 176 -16.81 -15.22 -16.32
CA PRO A 176 -17.93 -15.37 -17.23
C PRO A 176 -17.63 -16.43 -18.29
N LYS A 177 -18.66 -17.18 -18.67
CA LYS A 177 -18.57 -18.11 -19.80
C LYS A 177 -18.22 -17.33 -21.07
N PRO A 178 -17.39 -17.89 -21.97
CA PRO A 178 -17.17 -17.31 -23.28
C PRO A 178 -18.51 -17.15 -24.03
N LEU A 179 -18.59 -16.15 -24.89
CA LEU A 179 -19.73 -15.98 -25.79
C LEU A 179 -19.83 -17.19 -26.73
N ALA A 180 -20.99 -17.40 -27.35
CA ALA A 180 -21.22 -18.49 -28.31
C ALA A 180 -20.19 -18.51 -29.48
N ASN A 181 -19.55 -17.38 -29.77
CA ASN A 181 -18.49 -17.25 -30.77
C ASN A 181 -17.06 -17.54 -30.23
N GLY A 182 -16.94 -18.08 -29.03
CA GLY A 182 -15.66 -18.40 -28.37
C GLY A 182 -14.90 -17.19 -27.81
N ARG A 183 -15.40 -15.96 -27.99
CA ARG A 183 -14.74 -14.76 -27.46
C ARG A 183 -14.98 -14.62 -25.95
N PRO A 184 -13.99 -14.12 -25.19
CA PRO A 184 -14.20 -13.85 -23.76
C PRO A 184 -15.28 -12.80 -23.56
N ALA A 185 -16.13 -12.99 -22.54
CA ALA A 185 -17.12 -11.98 -22.18
C ALA A 185 -16.45 -10.72 -21.65
N LYS A 186 -17.00 -9.57 -22.04
CA LYS A 186 -16.52 -8.24 -21.63
C LYS A 186 -17.22 -7.70 -20.40
N SER A 187 -18.39 -8.23 -20.06
CA SER A 187 -19.13 -7.92 -18.84
C SER A 187 -20.08 -9.06 -18.48
N PHE A 188 -20.69 -8.99 -17.30
CA PHE A 188 -21.76 -9.89 -16.85
C PHE A 188 -22.78 -9.11 -16.00
N SER A 189 -24.00 -9.65 -15.86
CA SER A 189 -25.06 -9.06 -15.05
C SER A 189 -25.05 -9.60 -13.62
N VAL A 190 -25.06 -8.70 -12.63
CA VAL A 190 -25.17 -9.03 -11.20
C VAL A 190 -26.53 -9.64 -10.90
N LYS A 191 -27.61 -9.17 -11.53
CA LYS A 191 -28.95 -9.72 -11.31
C LYS A 191 -29.06 -11.18 -11.74
N SER A 192 -28.41 -11.56 -12.85
CA SER A 192 -28.45 -12.94 -13.35
C SER A 192 -27.50 -13.86 -12.58
N GLU A 193 -26.25 -13.44 -12.39
CA GLU A 193 -25.20 -14.31 -11.83
C GLU A 193 -25.14 -14.27 -10.29
N PHE A 194 -25.53 -13.15 -9.67
CA PHE A 194 -25.41 -12.91 -8.22
C PHE A 194 -26.72 -12.34 -7.60
N PRO A 195 -27.86 -13.05 -7.72
CA PRO A 195 -29.13 -12.57 -7.19
C PRO A 195 -29.11 -12.40 -5.65
N ALA A 196 -28.25 -13.14 -4.94
CA ALA A 196 -28.05 -12.97 -3.51
C ALA A 196 -27.40 -11.62 -3.17
N LEU A 197 -26.36 -11.20 -3.91
CA LEU A 197 -25.73 -9.88 -3.75
C LEU A 197 -26.74 -8.76 -3.99
N ARG A 198 -27.58 -8.90 -5.02
CA ARG A 198 -28.62 -7.91 -5.31
C ARG A 198 -29.67 -7.80 -4.19
N ARG A 199 -30.06 -8.93 -3.59
CA ARG A 199 -31.01 -8.95 -2.46
C ARG A 199 -30.41 -8.39 -1.16
N LEU A 200 -29.09 -8.43 -1.01
CA LEU A 200 -28.41 -7.83 0.15
C LEU A 200 -28.41 -6.30 0.11
N THR A 201 -28.61 -5.68 -1.06
CA THR A 201 -28.65 -4.21 -1.19
C THR A 201 -30.07 -3.67 -1.20
N PRO A 202 -30.39 -2.58 -0.46
CA PRO A 202 -29.48 -1.79 0.38
C PRO A 202 -29.07 -2.51 1.67
N CYS A 203 -27.85 -2.28 2.15
CA CYS A 203 -27.39 -2.74 3.47
C CYS A 203 -26.71 -1.61 4.25
N ASP A 204 -26.60 -1.80 5.56
CA ASP A 204 -26.02 -0.83 6.49
C ASP A 204 -24.48 -0.85 6.48
N VAL A 205 -23.89 -1.70 5.63
CA VAL A 205 -22.44 -1.81 5.48
C VAL A 205 -21.92 -0.57 4.76
N LEU A 206 -20.90 0.05 5.34
CA LEU A 206 -20.15 1.18 4.80
C LEU A 206 -19.57 0.87 3.41
N VAL A 207 -19.60 1.84 2.49
CA VAL A 207 -18.84 1.75 1.23
C VAL A 207 -17.34 1.90 1.51
N PRO A 208 -16.47 0.94 1.10
CA PRO A 208 -15.09 0.88 1.57
C PRO A 208 -14.14 1.81 0.80
N ASN A 209 -14.41 3.12 0.77
CA ASN A 209 -13.53 4.12 0.15
C ASN A 209 -12.47 4.67 1.13
N GLN A 210 -11.39 5.25 0.59
CA GLN A 210 -10.27 5.76 1.39
C GLN A 210 -10.71 6.82 2.41
N THR A 211 -11.66 7.68 2.04
CA THR A 211 -12.14 8.78 2.89
C THR A 211 -12.88 8.30 4.13
N GLN A 212 -13.55 7.16 4.07
CA GLN A 212 -14.36 6.63 5.17
C GLN A 212 -13.64 5.58 6.01
N LEU A 213 -12.64 4.89 5.43
CA LEU A 213 -11.81 3.92 6.15
C LEU A 213 -10.63 4.55 6.90
N ALA A 214 -10.12 5.70 6.44
CA ALA A 214 -8.96 6.34 7.06
C ALA A 214 -9.36 7.16 8.31
N PRO A 215 -8.89 6.78 9.52
CA PRO A 215 -9.22 7.53 10.72
C PRO A 215 -8.53 8.90 10.73
N THR A 216 -9.28 9.93 11.10
CA THR A 216 -8.76 11.26 11.39
C THR A 216 -8.51 11.41 12.89
N LEU A 217 -7.29 11.79 13.25
CA LEU A 217 -6.99 12.18 14.63
C LEU A 217 -7.30 13.67 14.81
N PRO A 218 -7.61 14.12 16.05
CA PRO A 218 -7.84 15.52 16.32
C PRO A 218 -6.70 16.40 15.79
N PRO A 219 -6.93 17.62 15.33
CA PRO A 219 -5.84 18.52 15.01
C PRO A 219 -5.10 18.91 16.30
N SER A 220 -3.76 19.02 16.28
CA SER A 220 -2.98 19.47 17.46
C SER A 220 -3.34 20.88 17.93
N ARG A 221 -4.14 21.61 17.15
CA ARG A 221 -4.64 22.96 17.43
C ARG A 221 -6.07 22.99 17.98
N ALA A 222 -6.74 21.85 18.18
CA ALA A 222 -7.92 21.76 19.04
C ALA A 222 -7.48 21.98 20.49
N ARG A 223 -6.98 23.19 20.78
CA ARG A 223 -6.61 23.64 22.11
C ARG A 223 -7.93 23.92 22.78
N ASN A 224 -8.29 23.11 23.78
CA ASN A 224 -9.20 23.58 24.78
C ASN A 224 -8.51 24.79 25.46
N ALA A 225 -9.14 25.97 25.46
CA ALA A 225 -8.55 27.19 26.01
C ALA A 225 -8.14 27.01 27.50
N ALA A 226 -8.79 26.06 28.20
CA ALA A 226 -8.52 25.72 29.59
C ALA A 226 -7.44 24.62 29.79
N ASN A 227 -7.19 23.73 28.82
CA ASN A 227 -6.19 22.67 28.95
C ASN A 227 -5.52 22.33 27.59
N PRO A 228 -4.29 22.82 27.34
CA PRO A 228 -3.54 22.56 26.12
C PRO A 228 -3.20 21.07 25.86
N ASN A 229 -3.26 20.23 26.90
CA ASN A 229 -2.90 18.81 26.86
C ASN A 229 -4.12 17.88 26.92
N HIS A 230 -5.33 18.42 26.73
CA HIS A 230 -6.56 17.61 26.69
C HIS A 230 -6.58 16.75 25.42
N VAL A 231 -6.72 15.44 25.60
CA VAL A 231 -7.00 14.51 24.50
C VAL A 231 -8.51 14.29 24.44
N PRO A 232 -9.18 14.67 23.34
CA PRO A 232 -10.62 14.50 23.23
C PRO A 232 -11.07 13.06 23.50
N THR A 233 -12.19 12.90 24.19
CA THR A 233 -12.83 11.59 24.33
C THR A 233 -13.53 11.19 23.03
N VAL A 234 -13.99 9.93 22.92
CA VAL A 234 -14.74 9.44 21.75
C VAL A 234 -16.04 10.24 21.53
N SER A 235 -16.62 10.82 22.58
CA SER A 235 -17.79 11.69 22.48
C SER A 235 -17.46 13.13 22.06
N GLU A 236 -16.21 13.57 22.21
CA GLU A 236 -15.76 14.92 21.87
C GLU A 236 -15.13 14.99 20.47
N TRP A 237 -14.71 13.85 19.92
CA TRP A 237 -14.09 13.77 18.59
C TRP A 237 -14.63 12.59 17.80
N ASN A 238 -15.23 12.90 16.65
CA ASN A 238 -15.55 11.88 15.65
C ASN A 238 -14.32 11.64 14.76
N ALA A 239 -13.81 10.40 14.79
CA ALA A 239 -12.65 10.01 13.99
C ALA A 239 -12.97 9.82 12.50
N PHE A 240 -14.26 9.76 12.17
CA PHE A 240 -14.77 9.55 10.82
C PHE A 240 -15.77 10.67 10.46
N PRO A 241 -16.14 10.82 9.19
CA PRO A 241 -17.23 11.71 8.80
C PRO A 241 -18.54 11.36 9.52
N ASP A 242 -19.36 12.37 9.85
CA ASP A 242 -20.66 12.17 10.50
C ASP A 242 -21.63 11.38 9.60
N ASP A 243 -21.60 11.65 8.30
CA ASP A 243 -22.40 10.96 7.29
C ASP A 243 -21.63 9.78 6.67
N VAL A 244 -21.85 8.60 7.22
CA VAL A 244 -21.31 7.33 6.72
C VAL A 244 -22.18 6.85 5.56
N ALA A 245 -21.72 7.05 4.32
CA ALA A 245 -22.31 6.46 3.12
C ALA A 245 -22.32 4.92 3.20
N THR A 246 -23.50 4.33 3.22
CA THR A 246 -23.71 2.87 3.20
C THR A 246 -23.99 2.38 1.79
N ILE A 247 -23.95 1.07 1.57
CA ILE A 247 -24.19 0.49 0.25
C ILE A 247 -25.69 0.48 -0.06
N ALA A 248 -26.13 1.38 -0.93
CA ALA A 248 -27.53 1.43 -1.37
C ALA A 248 -27.83 0.43 -2.48
N ALA A 249 -26.93 0.29 -3.46
CA ALA A 249 -27.08 -0.64 -4.57
C ALA A 249 -25.74 -1.02 -5.22
N VAL A 250 -25.74 -2.13 -5.97
CA VAL A 250 -24.66 -2.49 -6.89
C VAL A 250 -25.18 -2.35 -8.33
N GLU A 251 -24.37 -1.76 -9.21
CA GLU A 251 -24.69 -1.67 -10.65
C GLU A 251 -24.80 -3.07 -11.27
N ASP A 252 -25.71 -3.22 -12.23
CA ASP A 252 -26.02 -4.53 -12.79
C ASP A 252 -24.94 -5.01 -13.78
N ASP A 253 -24.45 -4.15 -14.67
CA ASP A 253 -23.42 -4.51 -15.65
C ASP A 253 -22.02 -4.34 -15.02
N VAL A 254 -21.28 -5.44 -14.92
CA VAL A 254 -19.92 -5.46 -14.35
C VAL A 254 -18.90 -5.76 -15.45
N PRO A 255 -18.10 -4.77 -15.87
CA PRO A 255 -17.04 -4.97 -16.85
C PRO A 255 -15.94 -5.92 -16.37
N VAL A 256 -15.46 -6.77 -17.27
CA VAL A 256 -14.30 -7.64 -17.08
C VAL A 256 -13.13 -7.13 -17.91
N LEU A 257 -12.04 -6.79 -17.24
CA LEU A 257 -10.88 -6.18 -17.88
C LEU A 257 -10.04 -7.23 -18.62
N SER A 258 -9.46 -6.82 -19.74
CA SER A 258 -8.59 -7.66 -20.57
C SER A 258 -7.17 -7.70 -20.01
N SER A 259 -6.97 -8.44 -18.92
CA SER A 259 -5.65 -8.78 -18.37
C SER A 259 -5.55 -10.27 -18.04
N LEU A 260 -4.35 -10.73 -17.64
CA LEU A 260 -4.09 -12.14 -17.33
C LEU A 260 -5.07 -12.70 -16.29
N GLN A 261 -5.35 -11.92 -15.23
CA GLN A 261 -6.22 -12.32 -14.12
C GLN A 261 -7.71 -11.97 -14.34
N LYS A 262 -8.06 -11.30 -15.44
CA LYS A 262 -9.43 -10.87 -15.77
C LYS A 262 -10.17 -10.24 -14.56
N PRO A 263 -9.63 -9.17 -13.96
CA PRO A 263 -10.24 -8.50 -12.82
C PRO A 263 -11.54 -7.79 -13.25
N LYS A 264 -12.42 -7.55 -12.29
CA LYS A 264 -13.78 -7.04 -12.53
C LYS A 264 -13.91 -5.64 -11.97
N LYS A 265 -14.56 -4.74 -12.69
CA LYS A 265 -14.85 -3.39 -12.23
C LYS A 265 -16.27 -3.35 -11.65
N LEU A 266 -16.40 -3.51 -10.35
CA LEU A 266 -17.67 -3.49 -9.63
C LEU A 266 -18.00 -2.05 -9.23
N THR A 267 -19.17 -1.52 -9.63
CA THR A 267 -19.62 -0.20 -9.18
C THR A 267 -20.69 -0.34 -8.12
N VAL A 268 -20.50 0.39 -7.02
CA VAL A 268 -21.39 0.48 -5.87
C VAL A 268 -21.98 1.88 -5.82
N ILE A 269 -23.27 1.99 -5.59
CA ILE A 269 -23.98 3.25 -5.37
C ILE A 269 -24.15 3.42 -3.86
N GLY A 270 -23.58 4.49 -3.32
CA GLY A 270 -23.72 4.86 -1.91
C GLY A 270 -25.11 5.38 -1.58
N SER A 271 -25.45 5.41 -0.30
CA SER A 271 -26.67 6.05 0.23
C SER A 271 -26.72 7.56 -0.03
N ASP A 272 -25.58 8.17 -0.32
CA ASP A 272 -25.40 9.54 -0.79
C ASP A 272 -25.67 9.72 -2.30
N GLY A 273 -25.96 8.63 -3.02
CA GLY A 273 -26.17 8.62 -4.46
C GLY A 273 -24.88 8.64 -5.29
N VAL A 274 -23.70 8.61 -4.66
CA VAL A 274 -22.41 8.65 -5.35
C VAL A 274 -22.04 7.24 -5.82
N ALA A 275 -21.73 7.12 -7.12
CA ALA A 275 -21.24 5.87 -7.70
C ALA A 275 -19.73 5.75 -7.47
N GLN A 276 -19.31 4.69 -6.79
CA GLN A 276 -17.90 4.37 -6.51
C GLN A 276 -17.55 3.01 -7.11
N SER A 277 -16.52 2.99 -7.94
CA SER A 277 -16.05 1.74 -8.56
C SER A 277 -14.92 1.10 -7.74
N PHE A 278 -14.85 -0.23 -7.80
CA PHE A 278 -13.83 -1.05 -7.18
C PHE A 278 -13.32 -2.08 -8.20
N LEU A 279 -12.02 -2.33 -8.18
CA LEU A 279 -11.39 -3.42 -8.90
C LEU A 279 -11.39 -4.66 -8.01
N CYS A 280 -12.21 -5.65 -8.36
CA CYS A 280 -12.18 -6.99 -7.79
C CYS A 280 -11.01 -7.77 -8.41
N LYS A 281 -9.94 -7.99 -7.63
CA LYS A 281 -8.73 -8.69 -8.08
C LYS A 281 -8.76 -10.14 -7.58
N PRO A 282 -8.85 -11.13 -8.49
CA PRO A 282 -8.76 -12.54 -8.12
C PRO A 282 -7.31 -13.03 -8.08
N LYS A 283 -7.08 -14.08 -7.27
CA LYS A 283 -5.82 -14.82 -7.16
C LYS A 283 -4.61 -13.91 -6.87
N ASP A 284 -4.80 -12.93 -6.01
CA ASP A 284 -3.76 -11.98 -5.63
C ASP A 284 -3.87 -11.55 -4.16
N ASP A 285 -2.72 -11.43 -3.49
CA ASP A 285 -2.63 -10.99 -2.10
C ASP A 285 -2.50 -9.46 -2.03
N LEU A 286 -3.62 -8.81 -1.77
CA LEU A 286 -3.70 -7.35 -1.68
C LEU A 286 -3.12 -6.76 -0.39
N ARG A 287 -2.55 -7.57 0.51
CA ARG A 287 -1.90 -7.03 1.72
C ARG A 287 -0.72 -6.14 1.36
N LYS A 288 0.03 -6.47 0.31
CA LYS A 288 1.15 -5.63 -0.16
C LYS A 288 0.65 -4.23 -0.57
N ASP A 289 -0.44 -4.17 -1.32
CA ASP A 289 -1.07 -2.91 -1.74
C ASP A 289 -1.63 -2.13 -0.54
N LEU A 290 -2.34 -2.79 0.38
CA LEU A 290 -2.87 -2.17 1.60
C LEU A 290 -1.74 -1.52 2.42
N ARG A 291 -0.66 -2.25 2.64
CA ARG A 291 0.48 -1.76 3.43
C ARG A 291 1.24 -0.64 2.73
N MET A 292 1.33 -0.68 1.39
CA MET A 292 1.87 0.44 0.62
C MET A 292 1.00 1.71 0.76
N MET A 293 -0.32 1.57 0.84
CA MET A 293 -1.22 2.70 1.10
C MET A 293 -1.11 3.22 2.54
N GLU A 294 -0.89 2.36 3.53
CA GLU A 294 -0.57 2.76 4.91
C GLU A 294 0.75 3.54 4.99
N PHE A 295 1.81 3.02 4.36
CA PHE A 295 3.10 3.70 4.24
C PHE A 295 2.95 5.06 3.57
N THR A 296 2.22 5.12 2.47
CA THR A 296 1.96 6.34 1.71
C THR A 296 1.18 7.36 2.53
N THR A 297 0.18 6.90 3.30
CA THR A 297 -0.60 7.75 4.21
C THR A 297 0.29 8.36 5.29
N MET A 298 1.21 7.57 5.87
CA MET A 298 2.20 8.06 6.82
C MET A 298 3.12 9.10 6.17
N LEU A 299 3.66 8.81 4.98
CA LEU A 299 4.54 9.71 4.25
C LEU A 299 3.86 11.04 3.94
N ASN A 300 2.60 11.05 3.49
CA ASN A 300 1.84 12.27 3.26
C ASN A 300 1.72 13.15 4.51
N ARG A 301 1.59 12.54 5.70
CA ARG A 301 1.61 13.29 6.97
C ARG A 301 2.98 13.91 7.24
N LEU A 302 4.07 13.18 6.98
CA LEU A 302 5.43 13.70 7.15
C LEU A 302 5.75 14.82 6.15
N LEU A 303 5.38 14.63 4.88
CA LEU A 303 5.52 15.62 3.81
C LEU A 303 4.69 16.89 4.09
N SER A 304 3.49 16.76 4.64
CA SER A 304 2.66 17.91 4.99
C SER A 304 3.16 18.66 6.23
N ARG A 305 3.98 18.04 7.09
CA ARG A 305 4.63 18.68 8.24
C ARG A 305 5.89 19.44 7.86
N ASP A 306 6.70 18.89 6.96
CA ASP A 306 7.91 19.53 6.46
C ASP A 306 7.59 20.84 5.70
N ALA A 307 8.31 21.92 6.02
CA ALA A 307 8.01 23.23 5.45
C ALA A 307 8.37 23.33 3.96
N ALA A 308 9.47 22.70 3.54
CA ALA A 308 9.94 22.76 2.15
C ALA A 308 9.02 21.96 1.22
N SER A 309 8.54 20.82 1.70
CA SER A 309 7.54 19.95 1.07
C SER A 309 6.17 20.61 1.03
N ARG A 310 5.64 21.09 2.16
CA ARG A 310 4.34 21.77 2.24
C ARG A 310 4.23 23.00 1.33
N LYS A 311 5.31 23.79 1.22
CA LYS A 311 5.37 24.94 0.28
C LYS A 311 5.13 24.51 -1.18
N ARG A 312 5.50 23.28 -1.53
CA ARG A 312 5.37 22.71 -2.88
C ARG A 312 4.18 21.76 -3.02
N ARG A 313 3.45 21.52 -1.93
CA ARG A 313 2.35 20.55 -1.86
C ARG A 313 2.80 19.17 -2.37
N LEU A 314 3.91 18.63 -1.85
CA LEU A 314 4.29 17.26 -2.16
C LEU A 314 3.37 16.30 -1.42
N TYR A 315 2.79 15.36 -2.15
CA TYR A 315 1.97 14.26 -1.63
C TYR A 315 1.98 13.11 -2.65
N LEU A 316 1.46 11.97 -2.23
CA LEU A 316 1.11 10.84 -3.06
C LEU A 316 -0.38 10.57 -2.92
N ARG A 317 -1.05 10.22 -4.01
CA ARG A 317 -2.46 9.87 -3.97
C ARG A 317 -2.63 8.46 -3.38
N THR A 318 -3.54 8.34 -2.43
CA THR A 318 -3.89 7.08 -1.75
C THR A 318 -5.27 6.62 -2.17
N PHE A 319 -5.51 5.32 -2.14
CA PHE A 319 -6.79 4.68 -2.42
C PHE A 319 -7.01 3.52 -1.43
N ALA A 320 -8.26 3.15 -1.18
CA ALA A 320 -8.56 2.04 -0.28
C ALA A 320 -8.23 0.70 -0.92
N VAL A 321 -7.72 -0.21 -0.08
CA VAL A 321 -7.48 -1.60 -0.43
C VAL A 321 -8.11 -2.44 0.67
N VAL A 322 -8.98 -3.37 0.28
CA VAL A 322 -9.68 -4.27 1.21
C VAL A 322 -9.39 -5.71 0.81
N PRO A 323 -8.39 -6.36 1.43
CA PRO A 323 -8.21 -7.80 1.30
C PRO A 323 -9.44 -8.53 1.84
N LEU A 324 -10.00 -9.46 1.07
CA LEU A 324 -11.15 -10.27 1.50
C LEU A 324 -10.71 -11.67 1.97
N THR A 325 -9.67 -12.22 1.33
CA THR A 325 -9.01 -13.48 1.67
C THR A 325 -7.49 -13.35 1.47
N GLU A 326 -6.74 -14.45 1.54
CA GLU A 326 -5.33 -14.52 1.15
C GLU A 326 -5.11 -14.30 -0.35
N ASP A 327 -6.11 -14.60 -1.17
CA ASP A 327 -6.01 -14.68 -2.62
C ASP A 327 -7.00 -13.78 -3.37
N CYS A 328 -7.75 -12.90 -2.70
CA CYS A 328 -8.54 -11.89 -3.38
C CYS A 328 -8.87 -10.67 -2.53
N GLY A 329 -9.28 -9.60 -3.20
CA GLY A 329 -9.91 -8.47 -2.54
C GLY A 329 -10.33 -7.37 -3.49
N LEU A 330 -10.58 -6.20 -2.91
CA LEU A 330 -11.03 -5.00 -3.59
C LEU A 330 -9.96 -3.92 -3.55
N ILE A 331 -9.79 -3.21 -4.67
CA ILE A 331 -9.02 -1.98 -4.75
C ILE A 331 -9.96 -0.87 -5.19
N GLU A 332 -9.98 0.25 -4.49
CA GLU A 332 -10.75 1.43 -4.90
C GLU A 332 -10.30 1.89 -6.29
N TRP A 333 -11.26 2.07 -7.19
CA TRP A 333 -10.99 2.54 -8.54
C TRP A 333 -10.64 4.02 -8.49
N VAL A 334 -9.45 4.34 -8.95
CA VAL A 334 -8.98 5.71 -9.03
C VAL A 334 -9.67 6.41 -10.22
N PRO A 335 -10.49 7.45 -10.00
CA PRO A 335 -11.25 8.07 -11.08
C PRO A 335 -10.36 8.96 -11.95
N HIS A 336 -10.82 9.25 -13.17
CA HIS A 336 -10.17 10.13 -14.15
C HIS A 336 -8.75 9.71 -14.59
N THR A 337 -8.27 8.53 -14.21
CA THR A 337 -6.93 8.07 -14.58
C THR A 337 -6.89 7.33 -15.90
N THR A 338 -5.76 7.44 -16.60
CA THR A 338 -5.42 6.64 -17.78
C THR A 338 -3.99 6.13 -17.69
N GLY A 339 -3.72 4.93 -18.21
CA GLY A 339 -2.37 4.37 -18.21
C GLY A 339 -1.42 5.16 -19.11
N LEU A 340 -0.20 5.41 -18.63
CA LEU A 340 0.85 6.14 -19.34
C LEU A 340 1.12 5.56 -20.73
N ARG A 341 1.16 4.22 -20.85
CA ARG A 341 1.29 3.51 -22.13
C ARG A 341 0.20 3.91 -23.12
N HIS A 342 -1.06 3.93 -22.68
CA HIS A 342 -2.19 4.27 -23.54
C HIS A 342 -2.08 5.71 -24.05
N VAL A 343 -1.62 6.63 -23.21
CA VAL A 343 -1.41 8.04 -23.58
C VAL A 343 -0.33 8.19 -24.65
N ILE A 344 0.86 7.65 -24.42
CA ILE A 344 1.98 7.76 -25.36
C ILE A 344 1.67 7.02 -26.66
N GLN A 345 1.09 5.81 -26.56
CA GLN A 345 0.70 5.04 -27.73
C GLN A 345 -0.33 5.79 -28.59
N ALA A 346 -1.33 6.44 -27.99
CA ALA A 346 -2.30 7.24 -28.73
C ALA A 346 -1.65 8.40 -29.49
N LEU A 347 -0.64 9.05 -28.91
CA LEU A 347 0.13 10.10 -29.59
C LEU A 347 0.94 9.56 -30.77
N TYR A 348 1.63 8.42 -30.60
CA TYR A 348 2.36 7.80 -31.71
C TYR A 348 1.45 7.27 -32.83
N VAL A 349 0.24 6.80 -32.49
CA VAL A 349 -0.76 6.41 -33.50
C VAL A 349 -1.16 7.63 -34.33
N ARG A 350 -1.39 8.78 -33.69
CA ARG A 350 -1.74 10.03 -34.37
C ARG A 350 -0.62 10.53 -35.29
N ASP A 351 0.63 10.33 -34.90
CA ASP A 351 1.81 10.69 -35.69
C ASP A 351 2.12 9.65 -36.79
N GLY A 352 1.35 8.57 -36.91
CA GLY A 352 1.57 7.49 -37.89
C GLY A 352 2.73 6.56 -37.57
N LEU A 353 3.36 6.70 -36.40
CA LEU A 353 4.54 5.92 -35.97
C LEU A 353 4.16 4.58 -35.32
N TYR A 354 2.90 4.41 -34.90
CA TYR A 354 2.43 3.21 -34.23
C TYR A 354 1.19 2.62 -34.92
N HIS A 355 1.30 1.36 -35.33
CA HIS A 355 0.28 0.59 -36.03
C HIS A 355 0.31 -0.89 -35.58
N LYS A 356 -0.57 -1.73 -36.13
CA LYS A 356 -0.74 -3.13 -35.71
C LYS A 356 0.53 -4.00 -35.81
N ARG A 357 1.46 -3.69 -36.73
CA ARG A 357 2.70 -4.46 -36.93
C ARG A 357 3.88 -3.93 -36.12
N THR A 358 3.76 -2.73 -35.53
CA THR A 358 4.85 -2.06 -34.82
C THR A 358 5.44 -2.94 -33.72
N LEU A 359 4.61 -3.64 -32.94
CA LEU A 359 5.10 -4.52 -31.88
C LEU A 359 5.91 -5.71 -32.40
N ALA A 360 5.58 -6.24 -33.58
CA ALA A 360 6.32 -7.33 -34.20
C ALA A 360 7.69 -6.83 -34.71
N GLU A 361 7.72 -5.67 -35.37
CA GLU A 361 8.96 -5.04 -35.85
C GLU A 361 9.92 -4.67 -34.69
N VAL A 362 9.35 -4.17 -33.59
CA VAL A 362 10.10 -3.87 -32.36
C VAL A 362 10.69 -5.15 -31.76
N LYS A 363 9.91 -6.23 -31.70
CA LYS A 363 10.37 -7.54 -31.21
C LYS A 363 11.52 -8.09 -32.07
N GLU A 364 11.38 -8.09 -33.39
CA GLU A 364 12.40 -8.56 -34.33
C GLU A 364 13.71 -7.75 -34.20
N THR A 365 13.59 -6.43 -34.13
CA THR A 365 14.76 -5.54 -33.97
C THR A 365 15.44 -5.75 -32.60
N HIS A 366 14.65 -5.96 -31.54
CA HIS A 366 15.17 -6.26 -30.22
C HIS A 366 15.90 -7.61 -30.20
N GLU A 367 15.33 -8.66 -30.77
CA GLU A 367 15.98 -9.98 -30.85
C GLU A 367 17.33 -9.91 -31.57
N ARG A 368 17.42 -9.10 -32.64
CA ARG A 368 18.68 -8.86 -33.36
C ARG A 368 19.72 -8.08 -32.54
N LEU A 369 19.29 -7.11 -31.73
CA LEU A 369 20.18 -6.17 -31.03
C LEU A 369 20.30 -6.42 -29.51
N LYS A 370 19.68 -7.49 -28.99
CA LYS A 370 19.60 -7.82 -27.55
C LYS A 370 20.97 -7.88 -26.87
N ALA A 371 21.99 -8.39 -27.56
CA ALA A 371 23.36 -8.48 -27.03
C ALA A 371 24.04 -7.10 -26.85
N THR A 372 23.50 -6.05 -27.48
CA THR A 372 24.04 -4.68 -27.43
C THR A 372 22.97 -3.68 -26.97
N PRO A 373 22.66 -3.64 -25.65
CA PRO A 373 21.61 -2.78 -25.07
C PRO A 373 21.68 -1.31 -25.51
N THR A 374 22.87 -0.72 -25.57
CA THR A 374 23.05 0.68 -25.96
C THR A 374 22.72 0.94 -27.42
N THR A 375 23.07 0.01 -28.32
CA THR A 375 22.77 0.10 -29.75
C THR A 375 21.27 -0.09 -29.98
N TRP A 376 20.67 -1.07 -29.31
CA TRP A 376 19.22 -1.27 -29.28
C TRP A 376 18.48 0.03 -28.91
N MET A 377 18.84 0.65 -27.78
CA MET A 377 18.23 1.91 -27.36
C MET A 377 18.45 3.04 -28.36
N ARG A 378 19.63 3.14 -28.97
CA ARG A 378 19.89 4.19 -29.97
C ARG A 378 18.98 4.06 -31.19
N GLU A 379 18.77 2.84 -31.69
CA GLU A 379 17.94 2.60 -32.88
C GLU A 379 16.45 2.76 -32.59
N ILE A 380 15.95 2.24 -31.47
CA ILE A 380 14.53 2.34 -31.12
C ILE A 380 14.10 3.78 -30.83
N LEU A 381 14.96 4.58 -30.18
CA LEU A 381 14.66 5.99 -29.86
C LEU A 381 14.65 6.90 -31.10
N LYS A 382 15.36 6.53 -32.18
CA LYS A 382 15.24 7.23 -33.48
C LYS A 382 13.85 7.04 -34.09
N LYS A 383 13.26 5.84 -33.93
CA LYS A 383 11.92 5.53 -34.45
C LYS A 383 10.82 6.17 -33.63
N PHE A 384 11.01 6.29 -32.31
CA PHE A 384 10.03 6.83 -31.38
C PHE A 384 10.60 8.05 -30.65
N PRO A 385 10.41 9.28 -31.16
CA PRO A 385 10.85 10.50 -30.49
C PRO A 385 9.96 10.83 -29.28
N PRO A 386 10.41 11.65 -28.32
CA PRO A 386 9.58 12.04 -27.19
C PRO A 386 8.38 12.90 -27.64
N VAL A 387 7.19 12.57 -27.13
CA VAL A 387 5.90 13.22 -27.50
C VAL A 387 5.02 13.57 -26.31
N PHE A 388 5.39 13.19 -25.09
CA PHE A 388 4.52 13.25 -23.93
C PHE A 388 4.11 14.67 -23.52
N HIS A 389 4.94 15.69 -23.73
CA HIS A 389 4.59 17.10 -23.51
C HIS A 389 3.31 17.51 -24.28
N ARG A 390 3.08 16.92 -25.45
CA ARG A 390 1.90 17.18 -26.28
C ARG A 390 0.61 16.74 -25.59
N TRP A 391 0.65 15.71 -24.75
CA TRP A 391 -0.53 15.30 -23.99
C TRP A 391 -0.98 16.41 -23.04
N PHE A 392 -0.04 17.00 -22.28
CA PHE A 392 -0.33 18.14 -21.41
C PHE A 392 -0.86 19.34 -22.22
N LEU A 393 -0.23 19.67 -23.35
CA LEU A 393 -0.67 20.78 -24.19
C LEU A 393 -2.08 20.56 -24.75
N ASN A 394 -2.39 19.35 -25.23
CA ASN A 394 -3.70 19.05 -25.82
C ASN A 394 -4.81 19.00 -24.76
N ARG A 395 -4.53 18.46 -23.57
CA ARG A 395 -5.53 18.24 -22.53
C ARG A 395 -5.98 19.53 -21.84
N TRP A 396 -5.06 20.48 -21.68
CA TRP A 396 -5.32 21.78 -21.06
C TRP A 396 -5.14 22.97 -22.02
N LYS A 397 -5.34 22.74 -23.33
CA LYS A 397 -5.12 23.75 -24.39
C LYS A 397 -5.73 25.12 -24.11
N ASP A 398 -6.94 25.16 -23.56
CA ASP A 398 -7.70 26.39 -23.32
C ASP A 398 -7.48 26.94 -21.89
N ARG A 399 -6.63 26.29 -21.07
CA ARG A 399 -6.43 26.63 -19.65
C ARG A 399 -4.93 26.62 -19.28
N PRO A 400 -4.15 27.64 -19.68
CA PRO A 400 -2.69 27.67 -19.46
C PRO A 400 -2.27 27.56 -17.98
N ALA A 401 -3.02 28.19 -17.07
CA ALA A 401 -2.75 28.09 -15.63
C ALA A 401 -2.96 26.64 -15.11
N ALA A 402 -4.02 25.98 -15.57
CA ALA A 402 -4.29 24.59 -15.22
C ALA A 402 -3.28 23.64 -15.85
N TRP A 403 -2.84 23.90 -17.08
CA TRP A 403 -1.73 23.19 -17.73
C TRP A 403 -0.45 23.25 -16.88
N HIS A 404 -0.06 24.46 -16.46
CA HIS A 404 1.13 24.65 -15.63
C HIS A 404 0.99 23.91 -14.30
N GLY A 405 -0.16 24.06 -13.63
CA GLY A 405 -0.47 23.33 -12.40
C GLY A 405 -0.38 21.82 -12.56
N ALA A 406 -0.98 21.27 -13.62
CA ALA A 406 -1.01 19.84 -13.90
C ALA A 406 0.39 19.27 -14.20
N ARG A 407 1.19 19.98 -14.99
CA ARG A 407 2.59 19.58 -15.24
C ARG A 407 3.44 19.63 -13.96
N THR A 408 3.25 20.65 -13.13
CA THR A 408 3.95 20.74 -11.83
C THR A 408 3.51 19.62 -10.88
N ALA A 409 2.22 19.29 -10.84
CA ALA A 409 1.68 18.18 -10.06
C ALA A 409 2.25 16.83 -10.52
N PHE A 410 2.32 16.60 -11.84
CA PHE A 410 2.99 15.45 -12.43
C PHE A 410 4.45 15.35 -11.97
N ALA A 411 5.22 16.44 -12.11
CA ALA A 411 6.63 16.45 -11.74
C ALA A 411 6.85 16.19 -10.24
N HIS A 412 6.01 16.75 -9.36
CA HIS A 412 6.06 16.51 -7.93
C HIS A 412 5.73 15.05 -7.58
N THR A 413 4.58 14.54 -8.03
CA THR A 413 4.11 13.19 -7.70
C THR A 413 5.00 12.11 -8.32
N ALA A 414 5.50 12.31 -9.54
CA ALA A 414 6.46 11.41 -10.16
C ALA A 414 7.81 11.38 -9.42
N ALA A 415 8.31 12.53 -8.95
CA ALA A 415 9.53 12.58 -8.15
C ALA A 415 9.37 11.86 -6.81
N VAL A 416 8.26 12.10 -6.10
CA VAL A 416 7.98 11.45 -4.81
C VAL A 416 7.86 9.93 -5.01
N TRP A 417 7.09 9.46 -6.01
CA TRP A 417 6.98 8.03 -6.33
C TRP A 417 8.32 7.41 -6.74
N SER A 418 9.17 8.13 -7.47
CA SER A 418 10.49 7.63 -7.89
C SER A 418 11.40 7.37 -6.69
N MET A 419 11.46 8.31 -5.75
CA MET A 419 12.29 8.17 -4.55
C MET A 419 11.73 7.11 -3.60
N VAL A 420 10.41 7.10 -3.38
CA VAL A 420 9.74 6.10 -2.54
C VAL A 420 9.89 4.71 -3.13
N GLY A 421 9.62 4.56 -4.43
CA GLY A 421 9.73 3.30 -5.17
C GLY A 421 11.15 2.73 -5.09
N HIS A 422 12.17 3.55 -5.25
CA HIS A 422 13.55 3.11 -5.06
C HIS A 422 13.82 2.64 -3.62
N VAL A 423 13.40 3.42 -2.62
CA VAL A 423 13.61 3.07 -1.21
C VAL A 423 12.98 1.72 -0.86
N VAL A 424 11.72 1.48 -1.25
CA VAL A 424 11.00 0.23 -0.95
C VAL A 424 11.32 -0.94 -1.90
N GLY A 425 12.06 -0.68 -2.99
CA GLY A 425 12.38 -1.68 -4.01
C GLY A 425 11.18 -2.06 -4.87
N LEU A 426 10.37 -1.09 -5.29
CA LEU A 426 9.22 -1.27 -6.16
C LEU A 426 9.66 -1.51 -7.62
N GLY A 427 9.34 -2.69 -8.13
CA GLY A 427 9.54 -3.09 -9.53
C GLY A 427 8.23 -3.18 -10.34
N ASP A 428 8.31 -3.80 -11.52
CA ASP A 428 7.20 -4.02 -12.45
C ASP A 428 6.51 -2.71 -12.88
N ARG A 429 7.31 -1.67 -13.11
CA ARG A 429 6.83 -0.31 -13.44
C ARG A 429 6.60 -0.09 -14.93
N HIS A 430 6.00 -1.07 -15.62
CA HIS A 430 5.60 -0.89 -17.02
C HIS A 430 4.52 0.21 -17.16
N GLY A 431 4.34 0.74 -18.37
CA GLY A 431 3.49 1.92 -18.61
C GLY A 431 1.98 1.74 -18.33
N GLU A 432 1.50 0.56 -17.94
CA GLU A 432 0.10 0.37 -17.52
C GLU A 432 -0.07 0.50 -16.00
N ASN A 433 1.00 0.24 -15.23
CA ASN A 433 1.02 0.40 -13.77
C ASN A 433 1.34 1.83 -13.31
N ILE A 434 1.64 2.73 -14.27
CA ILE A 434 1.76 4.17 -14.04
C ILE A 434 0.55 4.85 -14.67
N LEU A 435 -0.30 5.41 -13.82
CA LEU A 435 -1.51 6.11 -14.20
C LEU A 435 -1.31 7.62 -14.14
N LEU A 436 -2.00 8.31 -15.05
CA LEU A 436 -2.02 9.77 -15.14
C LEU A 436 -3.43 10.27 -14.89
N ASP A 437 -3.58 11.18 -13.94
CA ASP A 437 -4.84 11.86 -13.69
C ASP A 437 -5.13 12.89 -14.78
N GLN A 438 -6.27 12.76 -15.45
CA GLN A 438 -6.66 13.63 -16.55
C GLN A 438 -7.20 14.99 -16.11
N GLU A 439 -7.37 15.23 -14.81
CA GLU A 439 -7.86 16.48 -14.25
C GLU A 439 -6.74 17.23 -13.50
N SER A 440 -6.05 16.54 -12.59
CA SER A 440 -4.99 17.13 -11.77
C SER A 440 -3.60 17.04 -12.40
N GLY A 441 -3.36 16.09 -13.30
CA GLY A 441 -2.02 15.76 -13.80
C GLY A 441 -1.18 14.89 -12.87
N ASP A 442 -1.73 14.42 -11.74
CA ASP A 442 -1.00 13.56 -10.81
C ASP A 442 -0.56 12.24 -11.44
N CYS A 443 0.64 11.80 -11.05
CA CYS A 443 1.14 10.46 -11.29
C CYS A 443 0.68 9.53 -10.15
N VAL A 444 0.05 8.41 -10.49
CA VAL A 444 -0.41 7.39 -9.54
C VAL A 444 0.16 6.04 -9.92
N HIS A 445 0.84 5.38 -8.99
CA HIS A 445 1.29 4.00 -9.17
C HIS A 445 0.23 3.03 -8.66
N VAL A 446 0.04 1.93 -9.37
CA VAL A 446 -0.86 0.82 -9.00
C VAL A 446 -0.14 -0.52 -9.14
N ASP A 447 -0.71 -1.58 -8.58
CA ASP A 447 -0.14 -2.93 -8.53
C ASP A 447 1.19 -3.00 -7.78
N PHE A 448 1.15 -3.31 -6.49
CA PHE A 448 2.35 -3.40 -5.64
C PHE A 448 2.78 -4.86 -5.37
N SER A 449 2.51 -5.76 -6.31
CA SER A 449 2.91 -7.18 -6.19
C SER A 449 4.44 -7.37 -6.16
N CYS A 450 5.17 -6.51 -6.88
CA CYS A 450 6.63 -6.55 -7.04
C CYS A 450 7.35 -5.55 -6.10
N LEU A 451 7.36 -5.82 -4.80
CA LEU A 451 8.08 -5.03 -3.78
C LEU A 451 9.39 -5.71 -3.35
N PHE A 452 10.23 -4.98 -2.61
CA PHE A 452 11.44 -5.51 -1.97
C PHE A 452 12.44 -6.12 -2.95
N ASP A 453 12.67 -5.44 -4.07
CA ASP A 453 13.62 -5.81 -5.12
C ASP A 453 13.29 -7.12 -5.86
N LYS A 454 12.05 -7.64 -5.73
CA LYS A 454 11.58 -8.79 -6.53
C LYS A 454 11.73 -8.58 -8.04
N GLY A 455 11.76 -7.32 -8.51
CA GLY A 455 12.04 -6.98 -9.91
C GLY A 455 13.42 -7.43 -10.40
N LEU A 456 14.38 -7.58 -9.48
CA LEU A 456 15.72 -8.09 -9.77
C LEU A 456 15.77 -9.61 -9.91
N GLU A 457 14.78 -10.31 -9.36
CA GLU A 457 14.66 -11.77 -9.39
C GLU A 457 13.87 -12.29 -10.60
N LEU A 458 13.32 -11.39 -11.43
CA LEU A 458 12.60 -11.74 -12.65
C LEU A 458 13.55 -12.37 -13.70
N GLU A 459 12.99 -13.13 -14.63
CA GLU A 459 13.74 -13.77 -15.74
C GLU A 459 14.59 -12.75 -16.51
N THR A 460 14.05 -11.55 -16.71
CA THR A 460 14.82 -10.37 -17.14
C THR A 460 14.81 -9.37 -16.00
N PRO A 461 15.91 -9.23 -15.25
CA PRO A 461 16.00 -8.31 -14.11
C PRO A 461 15.73 -6.86 -14.51
N GLU A 462 15.06 -6.11 -13.64
CA GLU A 462 14.85 -4.68 -13.81
C GLU A 462 16.11 -3.89 -13.40
N MET A 463 16.90 -3.47 -14.39
CA MET A 463 18.22 -2.85 -14.21
C MET A 463 18.21 -1.33 -13.99
N VAL A 464 17.05 -0.72 -13.70
CA VAL A 464 16.91 0.72 -13.43
C VAL A 464 16.18 0.96 -12.10
N PRO A 465 16.54 1.98 -11.32
CA PRO A 465 15.93 2.20 -9.99
C PRO A 465 14.47 2.66 -10.05
N PHE A 466 14.06 3.33 -11.12
CA PHE A 466 12.68 3.72 -11.40
C PHE A 466 12.52 4.13 -12.88
N ARG A 467 11.28 4.30 -13.32
CA ARG A 467 10.96 4.65 -14.72
C ARG A 467 11.17 6.15 -15.00
N LEU A 468 12.33 6.50 -15.56
CA LEU A 468 12.63 7.85 -16.06
C LEU A 468 13.08 7.80 -17.54
N THR A 469 12.15 7.42 -18.42
CA THR A 469 12.38 7.34 -19.86
C THR A 469 12.34 8.72 -20.52
N GLN A 470 12.75 8.81 -21.80
CA GLN A 470 12.76 10.08 -22.53
C GLN A 470 11.40 10.79 -22.57
N ASN A 471 10.29 10.04 -22.60
CA ASN A 471 8.94 10.63 -22.59
C ASN A 471 8.57 11.14 -21.22
N ILE A 472 8.93 10.44 -20.13
CA ILE A 472 8.75 10.99 -18.78
C ILE A 472 9.51 12.31 -18.67
N ILE A 473 10.77 12.35 -19.09
CA ILE A 473 11.63 13.56 -19.07
C ILE A 473 10.99 14.69 -19.88
N ASP A 474 10.50 14.39 -21.08
CA ASP A 474 9.79 15.34 -21.94
C ASP A 474 8.51 15.90 -21.28
N GLY A 475 7.76 15.06 -20.56
CA GLY A 475 6.61 15.49 -19.75
C GLY A 475 6.95 16.43 -18.61
N LEU A 476 8.19 16.42 -18.11
CA LEU A 476 8.64 17.36 -17.06
C LEU A 476 8.85 18.79 -17.61
N GLY A 477 8.87 18.95 -18.93
CA GLY A 477 9.06 20.22 -19.63
C GLY A 477 10.51 20.47 -20.05
N ALA A 478 10.81 21.68 -20.51
CA ALA A 478 12.09 22.02 -21.14
C ALA A 478 13.33 21.81 -20.25
N GLY A 479 13.18 21.95 -18.92
CA GLY A 479 14.26 21.65 -17.97
C GLY A 479 14.49 20.16 -17.70
N GLY A 480 13.62 19.28 -18.23
CA GLY A 480 13.64 17.86 -17.96
C GLY A 480 13.62 17.55 -16.47
N TYR A 481 14.52 16.68 -16.02
CA TYR A 481 14.67 16.36 -14.61
C TYR A 481 15.45 17.43 -13.82
N GLU A 482 16.26 18.28 -14.47
CA GLU A 482 17.05 19.38 -13.88
C GLU A 482 16.15 20.58 -13.55
N GLY A 483 15.25 20.39 -12.58
CA GLY A 483 14.30 21.42 -12.17
C GLY A 483 13.39 20.95 -11.04
N VAL A 484 12.07 21.04 -11.28
CA VAL A 484 11.03 20.68 -10.29
C VAL A 484 11.21 19.25 -9.80
N PHE A 485 11.50 18.31 -10.70
CA PHE A 485 11.68 16.90 -10.38
C PHE A 485 12.90 16.67 -9.46
N MET A 486 14.07 17.21 -9.80
CA MET A 486 15.27 17.12 -8.95
C MET A 486 14.99 17.70 -7.56
N ARG A 487 14.43 18.92 -7.49
CA ARG A 487 14.19 19.57 -6.20
C ARG A 487 13.16 18.82 -5.34
N ALA A 488 12.12 18.27 -5.94
CA ALA A 488 11.15 17.43 -5.23
C ALA A 488 11.78 16.12 -4.76
N SER A 489 12.68 15.52 -5.55
CA SER A 489 13.42 14.31 -5.18
C SER A 489 14.32 14.53 -3.96
N GLU A 490 15.09 15.63 -3.94
CA GLU A 490 15.95 16.02 -2.81
C GLU A 490 15.15 16.18 -1.51
N ILE A 491 14.03 16.92 -1.57
CA ILE A 491 13.16 17.17 -0.41
C ILE A 491 12.56 15.84 0.07
N THR A 492 12.07 15.01 -0.86
CA THR A 492 11.48 13.71 -0.52
C THR A 492 12.49 12.82 0.20
N LEU A 493 13.70 12.67 -0.34
CA LEU A 493 14.77 11.92 0.32
C LEU A 493 15.08 12.50 1.70
N SER A 494 15.21 13.83 1.82
CA SER A 494 15.45 14.47 3.12
C SER A 494 14.37 14.10 4.15
N VAL A 495 13.09 14.15 3.77
CA VAL A 495 11.97 13.80 4.67
C VAL A 495 12.00 12.32 5.05
N LEU A 496 12.25 11.43 4.08
CA LEU A 496 12.38 9.99 4.30
C LEU A 496 13.51 9.68 5.29
N ARG A 497 14.68 10.31 5.14
CA ARG A 497 15.83 10.09 6.03
C ARG A 497 15.58 10.63 7.45
N SER A 498 15.07 11.85 7.56
CA SER A 498 14.80 12.48 8.87
C SER A 498 13.77 11.70 9.72
N HIS A 499 12.89 10.93 9.08
CA HIS A 499 11.84 10.16 9.75
C HIS A 499 11.97 8.65 9.51
N ARG A 500 13.17 8.16 9.18
CA ARG A 500 13.44 6.75 8.81
C ARG A 500 12.81 5.78 9.79
N GLU A 501 13.01 6.02 11.07
CA GLU A 501 12.60 5.14 12.15
C GLU A 501 11.07 5.03 12.27
N ALA A 502 10.34 6.09 11.92
CA ALA A 502 8.89 6.08 11.92
C ALA A 502 8.37 5.29 10.70
N LEU A 503 8.96 5.51 9.53
CA LEU A 503 8.63 4.77 8.31
C LEU A 503 8.96 3.27 8.43
N MET A 504 10.09 2.94 9.03
CA MET A 504 10.49 1.55 9.30
C MET A 504 9.47 0.83 10.19
N SER A 505 8.87 1.50 11.17
CA SER A 505 7.84 0.87 12.02
C SER A 505 6.58 0.42 11.25
N VAL A 506 6.26 1.07 10.12
CA VAL A 506 5.19 0.62 9.23
C VAL A 506 5.69 -0.50 8.33
N LEU A 507 6.92 -0.41 7.82
CA LEU A 507 7.51 -1.44 6.95
C LEU A 507 7.78 -2.76 7.68
N GLU A 508 8.16 -2.73 8.95
CA GLU A 508 8.34 -3.91 9.80
C GLU A 508 7.08 -4.77 9.87
N THR A 509 5.89 -4.14 9.76
CA THR A 509 4.62 -4.87 9.72
C THR A 509 4.50 -5.78 8.50
N PHE A 510 5.18 -5.48 7.38
CA PHE A 510 5.22 -6.36 6.21
C PHE A 510 5.99 -7.66 6.48
N VAL A 511 7.10 -7.58 7.22
CA VAL A 511 7.95 -8.75 7.53
C VAL A 511 7.28 -9.66 8.53
N HIS A 512 6.52 -9.07 9.45
CA HIS A 512 5.88 -9.79 10.53
C HIS A 512 4.45 -10.23 10.26
N ASP A 513 3.87 -9.88 9.10
CA ASP A 513 2.60 -10.46 8.68
C ASP A 513 2.89 -11.86 8.10
N PRO A 514 2.49 -12.94 8.80
CA PRO A 514 2.83 -14.31 8.41
C PRO A 514 2.22 -14.72 7.07
N LEU A 515 1.26 -13.94 6.55
CA LEU A 515 0.59 -14.19 5.28
C LEU A 515 1.22 -13.46 4.10
N VAL A 516 2.11 -12.49 4.34
CA VAL A 516 2.79 -11.82 3.24
C VAL A 516 3.73 -12.83 2.60
N GLU A 517 3.47 -13.13 1.32
CA GLU A 517 4.30 -14.07 0.56
C GLU A 517 5.72 -13.52 0.35
N TRP A 518 6.63 -13.97 1.21
CA TRP A 518 8.09 -13.86 1.06
C TRP A 518 8.69 -15.03 0.26
N SER A 519 7.87 -16.02 -0.10
CA SER A 519 8.27 -17.18 -0.89
C SER A 519 8.52 -16.80 -2.35
N ALA A 520 9.59 -17.38 -2.93
CA ALA A 520 9.77 -17.38 -4.36
C ALA A 520 8.70 -18.30 -4.96
N SER A 521 7.94 -17.80 -5.94
CA SER A 521 7.08 -18.64 -6.77
C SER A 521 7.92 -19.77 -7.39
N ARG A 522 7.82 -20.99 -6.84
CA ARG A 522 8.27 -22.20 -7.51
C ARG A 522 7.07 -23.11 -7.75
N LYS A 523 6.76 -23.28 -9.04
CA LYS A 523 6.06 -24.47 -9.53
C LYS A 523 6.86 -25.70 -9.09
N GLY A 524 6.25 -26.55 -8.27
CA GLY A 524 6.67 -27.94 -8.06
C GLY A 524 6.88 -28.36 -6.60
N GLY A 525 5.94 -29.16 -6.10
CA GLY A 525 6.19 -30.37 -5.29
C GLY A 525 6.94 -30.25 -3.96
N ALA A 526 6.16 -30.29 -2.88
CA ALA A 526 6.44 -30.94 -1.59
C ALA A 526 7.73 -30.57 -0.83
N ARG A 527 7.66 -29.56 0.06
CA ARG A 527 8.36 -29.57 1.37
C ARG A 527 7.87 -28.48 2.35
N GLU A 528 6.63 -28.56 2.79
CA GLU A 528 5.90 -27.48 3.50
C GLU A 528 6.19 -27.30 5.01
N MET A 529 7.30 -27.82 5.55
CA MET A 529 7.52 -27.77 7.02
C MET A 529 8.85 -27.15 7.48
N ARG A 530 9.67 -26.63 6.56
CA ARG A 530 10.96 -25.96 6.90
C ARG A 530 11.04 -24.49 6.47
N GLU A 531 9.97 -23.94 5.89
CA GLU A 531 9.99 -22.63 5.20
C GLU A 531 9.66 -21.42 6.07
N THR A 532 9.04 -21.58 7.23
CA THR A 532 8.65 -20.44 8.11
C THR A 532 9.85 -19.70 8.71
N ALA A 533 10.96 -20.40 9.00
CA ALA A 533 12.20 -19.78 9.46
C ALA A 533 12.97 -19.06 8.32
N SER A 534 12.79 -19.51 7.07
CA SER A 534 13.38 -18.92 5.86
C SER A 534 12.68 -17.63 5.41
N ALA A 535 11.34 -17.59 5.53
CA ALA A 535 10.53 -16.42 5.18
C ALA A 535 10.87 -15.18 6.04
N GLY A 536 11.06 -15.37 7.36
CA GLY A 536 11.48 -14.29 8.27
C GLY A 536 12.87 -13.73 7.96
N GLY A 537 13.79 -14.57 7.47
CA GLY A 537 15.14 -14.16 7.07
C GLY A 537 15.15 -13.24 5.84
N ARG A 538 14.36 -13.57 4.80
CA ARG A 538 14.20 -12.74 3.60
C ARG A 538 13.53 -11.40 3.90
N GLY A 539 12.53 -11.39 4.78
CA GLY A 539 11.92 -10.15 5.24
C GLY A 539 12.92 -9.25 5.96
N LYS A 540 13.75 -9.81 6.84
CA LYS A 540 14.81 -9.05 7.53
C LYS A 540 15.83 -8.46 6.54
N GLU A 541 16.28 -9.26 5.56
CA GLU A 541 17.21 -8.78 4.51
C GLU A 541 16.61 -7.62 3.69
N ALA A 542 15.32 -7.69 3.35
CA ALA A 542 14.63 -6.61 2.67
C ALA A 542 14.59 -5.33 3.50
N LEU A 543 14.30 -5.42 4.81
CA LEU A 543 14.33 -4.25 5.70
C LEU A 543 15.74 -3.68 5.86
N ASP A 544 16.78 -4.50 5.90
CA ASP A 544 18.17 -4.05 5.99
C ASP A 544 18.59 -3.26 4.74
N LYS A 545 18.14 -3.71 3.54
CA LYS A 545 18.33 -2.97 2.29
C LYS A 545 17.62 -1.63 2.29
N ILE A 546 16.37 -1.58 2.76
CA ILE A 546 15.60 -0.33 2.89
C ILE A 546 16.31 0.62 3.86
N THR A 547 16.76 0.10 5.01
CA THR A 547 17.49 0.88 6.02
C THR A 547 18.74 1.49 5.40
N SER A 548 19.53 0.71 4.66
CA SER A 548 20.72 1.18 3.96
C SER A 548 20.39 2.29 2.95
N ARG A 549 19.30 2.15 2.17
CA ARG A 549 18.83 3.17 1.22
C ARG A 549 18.40 4.46 1.93
N LEU A 550 17.76 4.35 3.09
CA LEU A 550 17.38 5.48 3.96
C LEU A 550 18.58 6.15 4.63
N GLU A 551 19.71 5.45 4.78
CA GLU A 551 20.97 6.03 5.24
C GLU A 551 21.76 6.72 4.13
N GLY A 552 21.31 6.56 2.88
CA GLY A 552 21.94 7.16 1.71
C GLY A 552 22.97 6.28 1.03
N VAL A 553 23.04 5.00 1.40
CA VAL A 553 23.79 3.99 0.66
C VAL A 553 22.99 3.65 -0.60
N VAL A 554 23.54 3.99 -1.76
CA VAL A 554 22.97 3.58 -3.04
C VAL A 554 23.40 2.14 -3.29
N VAL A 555 22.52 1.22 -2.94
CA VAL A 555 22.60 -0.18 -3.35
C VAL A 555 21.99 -0.27 -4.74
N GLY A 556 22.81 0.01 -5.76
CA GLY A 556 22.38 0.01 -7.15
C GLY A 556 22.11 -1.40 -7.68
N VAL A 557 21.43 -1.51 -8.82
CA VAL A 557 21.21 -2.78 -9.50
C VAL A 557 22.54 -3.28 -10.09
N GLY A 558 23.26 -4.10 -9.31
CA GLY A 558 24.55 -4.67 -9.71
C GLY A 558 25.78 -3.79 -9.44
N SER A 559 25.65 -2.71 -8.64
CA SER A 559 26.79 -1.88 -8.22
C SER A 559 27.18 -2.15 -6.77
N ALA A 560 28.48 -2.08 -6.46
CA ALA A 560 28.96 -2.15 -5.08
C ALA A 560 28.30 -1.04 -4.23
N PRO A 561 28.03 -1.30 -2.94
CA PRO A 561 27.42 -0.32 -2.04
C PRO A 561 28.23 0.98 -2.05
N SER A 562 27.55 2.10 -2.24
CA SER A 562 28.21 3.41 -2.15
C SER A 562 28.53 3.75 -0.70
N LEU A 563 29.49 4.66 -0.49
CA LEU A 563 29.51 5.43 0.75
C LEU A 563 28.18 6.20 0.90
N PRO A 564 27.70 6.45 2.14
CA PRO A 564 26.50 7.24 2.37
C PRO A 564 26.58 8.61 1.69
N LEU A 565 25.72 8.85 0.70
CA LEU A 565 25.66 10.11 -0.04
C LEU A 565 24.72 11.10 0.67
N SER A 566 24.88 12.40 0.42
CA SER A 566 23.85 13.39 0.79
C SER A 566 22.54 13.12 0.05
N PRO A 567 21.38 13.65 0.50
CA PRO A 567 20.13 13.51 -0.24
C PRO A 567 20.24 14.01 -1.70
N GLN A 568 21.00 15.08 -1.94
CA GLN A 568 21.27 15.61 -3.27
C GLN A 568 22.14 14.66 -4.10
N GLY A 569 23.21 14.13 -3.50
CA GLY A 569 24.08 13.16 -4.16
C GLY A 569 23.36 11.86 -4.50
N GLN A 570 22.52 11.37 -3.59
CA GLN A 570 21.68 10.20 -3.83
C GLN A 570 20.66 10.46 -4.95
N ALA A 571 19.93 11.57 -4.93
CA ALA A 571 18.97 11.91 -5.99
C ALA A 571 19.65 11.95 -7.37
N ARG A 572 20.80 12.64 -7.45
CA ARG A 572 21.53 12.79 -8.73
C ARG A 572 22.02 11.45 -9.26
N ARG A 573 22.66 10.63 -8.41
CA ARG A 573 23.12 9.29 -8.80
C ARG A 573 21.98 8.40 -9.26
N LEU A 574 20.84 8.39 -8.56
CA LEU A 574 19.70 7.58 -8.95
C LEU A 574 19.09 8.03 -10.29
N ILE A 575 19.07 9.34 -10.56
CA ILE A 575 18.62 9.88 -11.85
C ILE A 575 19.58 9.49 -12.98
N GLU A 576 20.89 9.54 -12.74
CA GLU A 576 21.90 9.07 -13.71
C GLU A 576 21.75 7.58 -14.02
N GLU A 577 21.50 6.75 -13.00
CA GLU A 577 21.21 5.32 -13.18
C GLU A 577 19.89 5.08 -13.93
N ALA A 578 18.82 5.81 -13.60
CA ALA A 578 17.51 5.70 -14.24
C ALA A 578 17.49 6.12 -15.72
N THR A 579 18.35 7.08 -16.09
CA THR A 579 18.46 7.62 -17.46
C THR A 579 19.53 6.92 -18.30
N SER A 580 20.27 5.99 -17.72
CA SER A 580 21.32 5.23 -18.41
C SER A 580 20.74 4.41 -19.56
N ARG A 581 21.23 4.67 -20.78
CA ARG A 581 20.84 3.93 -21.99
C ARG A 581 21.19 2.44 -21.90
N LYS A 582 22.27 2.10 -21.19
CA LYS A 582 22.64 0.71 -20.96
C LYS A 582 21.60 0.03 -20.06
N GLY A 583 21.23 0.66 -18.93
CA GLY A 583 20.22 0.15 -18.01
C GLY A 583 18.86 -0.03 -18.70
N GLN A 584 18.37 1.04 -19.35
CA GLN A 584 17.10 1.02 -20.09
C GLN A 584 17.07 0.00 -21.24
N GLY A 585 18.20 -0.24 -21.91
CA GLY A 585 18.30 -1.23 -22.98
C GLY A 585 18.39 -2.68 -22.49
N SER A 586 18.73 -2.89 -21.23
CA SER A 586 18.80 -4.21 -20.59
C SER A 586 17.47 -4.63 -19.96
N MET A 587 16.48 -3.73 -19.92
CA MET A 587 15.14 -4.01 -19.41
C MET A 587 14.40 -5.01 -20.30
N TYR A 588 13.41 -5.69 -19.70
CA TYR A 588 12.46 -6.50 -20.45
C TYR A 588 11.79 -5.67 -21.55
N ILE A 589 11.69 -6.23 -22.78
CA ILE A 589 11.18 -5.50 -23.94
C ILE A 589 9.78 -4.92 -23.71
N TRP A 590 8.88 -5.65 -23.01
CA TRP A 590 7.51 -5.17 -22.77
C TRP A 590 7.37 -4.25 -21.55
N TRP A 591 8.47 -3.99 -20.83
CA TRP A 591 8.55 -2.80 -19.97
C TRP A 591 8.52 -1.50 -20.79
N MET A 592 8.83 -1.59 -22.09
CA MET A 592 8.76 -0.52 -23.09
C MET A 592 9.59 0.71 -22.67
N SER A 593 10.90 0.52 -22.55
CA SER A 593 11.83 1.58 -22.12
C SER A 593 11.97 2.75 -23.10
N TRP A 594 11.59 2.55 -24.36
CA TRP A 594 11.51 3.60 -25.38
C TRP A 594 10.23 4.44 -25.28
N MET A 595 9.24 3.99 -24.50
CA MET A 595 7.98 4.71 -24.31
C MET A 595 8.04 5.73 -23.20
#